data_AF-A0AA37P152-F1
#
_entry.id   AF-A0AA37P152-F1
#
_cell.length_a   1.000
_cell.length_b   1.000
_cell.length_c   1.000
_cell.angle_alpha   90.00
_cell.angle_beta   90.00
_cell.angle_gamma   90.00
#
_symmetry.space_group_name_H-M   'P 1'
#
loop_
_entity.id
_entity.type
_entity.pdbx_description
1 polymer ?
#
loop_
_entity_poly.entity_id
_entity_poly.type
_entity_poly.pdbx_seq_one_letter_code
_entity_poly.pdbx_strand_id
1 'polypeptide(L)' 'MLMSSHVARHTFATMMLTLGADLYTVSKLLGHTSVRMTQVYAKIINQKKDEAVNLVNGLFD' A
#
# COMPACT_ATOMS: atom_id res chain seq x y z
N MET A 1 -25.56 -2.39 -3.05
CA MET A 1 -24.87 -1.15 -2.62
C MET A 1 -23.46 -1.47 -2.10
N LEU A 2 -22.56 -1.99 -2.95
CA LEU A 2 -21.28 -2.55 -2.49
C LEU A 2 -20.04 -2.09 -3.27
N MET A 3 -20.16 -1.50 -4.45
CA MET A 3 -18.99 -1.08 -5.23
C MET A 3 -18.30 0.17 -4.64
N SER A 4 -19.03 1.10 -4.02
CA SER A 4 -18.43 2.32 -3.46
C SER A 4 -17.60 2.06 -2.19
N SER A 5 -18.06 1.19 -1.29
CA SER A 5 -17.33 0.86 -0.06
C SER A 5 -16.08 0.02 -0.34
N HIS A 6 -16.15 -0.90 -1.30
CA HIS A 6 -14.97 -1.65 -1.75
C HIS A 6 -13.95 -0.72 -2.40
N VAL A 7 -14.34 0.14 -3.34
CA VAL A 7 -13.43 1.10 -3.98
C VAL A 7 -12.82 2.05 -2.95
N ALA A 8 -13.60 2.60 -2.02
CA ALA A 8 -13.08 3.47 -0.96
C ALA A 8 -12.03 2.77 -0.08
N ARG A 9 -12.26 1.48 0.27
CA ARG A 9 -11.27 0.66 1.00
C ARG A 9 -10.00 0.46 0.17
N HIS A 10 -10.12 0.20 -1.13
CA HIS A 10 -8.98 0.07 -2.04
C HIS A 10 -8.18 1.38 -2.14
N THR A 11 -8.86 2.51 -2.35
CA THR A 11 -8.24 3.83 -2.43
C THR A 11 -7.54 4.18 -1.11
N PHE A 12 -8.20 3.98 0.04
CA PHE A 12 -7.60 4.22 1.35
C PHE A 12 -6.36 3.37 1.59
N ALA A 13 -6.42 2.06 1.31
CA ALA A 13 -5.29 1.15 1.48
C ALA A 13 -4.09 1.58 0.61
N THR A 14 -4.34 1.85 -0.67
CA THR A 14 -3.32 2.29 -1.62
C THR A 14 -2.68 3.61 -1.19
N MET A 15 -3.47 4.61 -0.79
CA MET A 15 -2.94 5.89 -0.32
C MET A 15 -2.08 5.74 0.94
N MET A 16 -2.57 5.01 1.95
CA MET A 16 -1.83 4.86 3.20
C MET A 16 -0.48 4.16 3.00
N LEU A 17 -0.45 3.10 2.19
CA LEU A 17 0.81 2.41 1.85
C LEU A 17 1.73 3.28 1.00
N THR A 18 1.16 4.08 0.08
CA THR A 18 1.89 5.05 -0.74
C THR A 18 2.54 6.13 0.11
N LEU A 19 1.91 6.54 1.21
CA LEU A 19 2.42 7.51 2.17
C LEU A 19 3.40 6.90 3.20
N GLY A 20 3.69 5.59 3.11
CA GLY A 20 4.67 4.92 3.95
C GLY A 20 4.11 4.25 5.21
N ALA A 21 2.79 4.17 5.37
CA ALA A 21 2.21 3.34 6.42
C ALA A 21 2.51 1.86 6.17
N ASP A 22 2.74 1.10 7.24
CA ASP A 22 2.98 -0.34 7.12
C ASP A 22 1.68 -1.13 6.91
N LEU A 23 1.84 -2.35 6.38
CA LEU A 23 0.72 -3.23 6.00
C LEU A 23 -0.15 -3.63 7.21
N TYR A 24 0.44 -3.77 8.40
CA TYR A 24 -0.29 -4.14 9.61
C TYR A 24 -1.16 -2.97 10.09
N THR A 25 -0.62 -1.76 10.11
CA THR A 25 -1.36 -0.54 10.44
C THR A 25 -2.55 -0.35 9.49
N VAL A 26 -2.34 -0.45 8.18
CA VAL A 26 -3.42 -0.33 7.19
C VAL A 26 -4.47 -1.44 7.37
N SER A 27 -4.06 -2.66 7.71
CA SER A 27 -4.98 -3.76 8.02
C SER A 27 -5.90 -3.45 9.21
N LYS A 28 -5.36 -2.86 10.28
CA LYS A 28 -6.15 -2.47 11.46
C LYS A 28 -7.11 -1.32 11.16
N LEU A 29 -6.69 -0.31 10.41
CA LEU A 29 -7.55 0.81 10.03
C LEU A 29 -8.70 0.39 9.12
N LEU A 30 -8.51 -0.63 8.29
CA LEU A 30 -9.55 -1.22 7.45
C LEU A 30 -10.45 -2.21 8.20
N GLY A 31 -10.12 -2.56 9.44
CA GLY A 31 -10.84 -3.56 10.22
C GLY A 31 -10.73 -4.97 9.63
N HIS A 32 -9.63 -5.28 8.93
CA HIS A 32 -9.41 -6.62 8.40
C HIS A 32 -9.07 -7.59 9.54
N THR A 33 -9.73 -8.75 9.54
CA THR A 33 -9.49 -9.82 10.52
C THR A 33 -8.14 -10.49 10.32
N SER A 34 -7.57 -10.40 9.11
CA SER A 34 -6.25 -10.92 8.77
C SER A 34 -5.49 -9.95 7.88
N VAL A 35 -4.18 -9.80 8.14
CA VAL A 35 -3.25 -9.04 7.28
C VAL A 35 -3.21 -9.62 5.87
N ARG A 36 -3.52 -10.91 5.69
CA ARG A 36 -3.62 -11.58 4.38
C ARG A 36 -4.61 -10.88 3.44
N MET A 37 -5.68 -10.31 3.98
CA MET A 37 -6.64 -9.52 3.18
C MET A 37 -6.01 -8.22 2.65
N THR A 38 -5.10 -7.61 3.43
CA THR A 38 -4.36 -6.40 3.07
C THR A 38 -3.15 -6.69 2.18
N GLN A 39 -2.60 -7.92 2.19
CA GLN A 39 -1.44 -8.30 1.38
C GLN A 39 -1.65 -8.12 -0.13
N VAL A 40 -2.90 -8.06 -0.60
CA VAL A 40 -3.22 -7.72 -1.99
C VAL A 40 -2.61 -6.38 -2.44
N TYR A 41 -2.38 -5.45 -1.51
CA TYR A 41 -1.77 -4.15 -1.78
C TYR A 41 -0.25 -4.11 -1.60
N ALA A 42 0.38 -5.18 -1.12
CA ALA A 42 1.82 -5.21 -0.85
C ALA A 42 2.68 -4.98 -2.12
N LYS A 43 2.14 -5.32 -3.30
CA LYS A 43 2.79 -5.06 -4.60
C LYS A 43 3.13 -3.58 -4.81
N ILE A 44 2.30 -2.67 -4.28
CA ILE A 44 2.50 -1.22 -4.39
C ILE A 44 3.75 -0.77 -3.62
N ILE A 45 4.00 -1.38 -2.46
CA ILE A 45 5.16 -1.06 -1.61
C ILE A 45 6.46 -1.44 -2.31
N ASN A 46 6.48 -2.61 -2.97
CA ASN A 46 7.67 -3.09 -3.68
C ASN A 46 8.02 -2.16 -4.85
N GLN A 47 7.04 -1.77 -5.66
CA GLN A 47 7.27 -0.84 -6.76
C GLN A 47 7.86 0.49 -6.27
N LYS A 48 7.35 1.04 -5.16
CA LYS A 48 7.90 2.28 -4.58
C LYS A 48 9.33 2.13 -4.06
N LYS A 49 9.68 0.96 -3.53
CA LYS A 49 11.06 0.68 -3.11
C LYS A 49 12.00 0.64 -4.33
N ASP A 50 11.57 -0.01 -5.40
CA ASP A 50 12.34 -0.12 -6.63
C ASP A 50 12.57 1.27 -7.26
N GLU A 51 11.52 2.11 -7.31
CA GLU A 51 11.61 3.51 -7.74
C GLU A 51 12.58 4.32 -6.87
N ALA A 52 12.50 4.20 -5.55
CA ALA A 52 13.39 4.90 -4.63
C ALA A 52 14.86 4.48 -4.81
N VAL A 53 15.14 3.19 -5.01
CA VAL A 53 16.49 2.67 -5.27
C VAL A 53 17.02 3.19 -6.62
N ASN A 54 16.19 3.21 -7.66
CA ASN A 54 16.59 3.70 -8.98
C ASN A 54 16.92 5.20 -8.99
N LEU A 55 16.19 6.02 -8.22
CA LEU A 55 16.51 7.45 -8.05
C LEU A 55 17.88 7.66 -7.40
N VAL A 56 18.24 6.81 -6.45
CA VAL A 56 19.54 6.87 -5.77
C VAL A 56 20.67 6.43 -6.71
N ASN A 57 20.46 5.40 -7.52
CA ASN A 57 21.46 4.95 -8.50
C ASN A 57 21.81 6.06 -9.50
N GLY A 58 20.81 6.76 -10.05
CA GLY A 58 21.03 7.87 -10.98
C GLY A 58 21.60 9.15 -10.36
N LEU A 59 21.76 9.21 -9.03
CA LEU A 59 22.42 10.32 -8.33
C LEU A 59 23.94 10.10 -8.17
N PHE A 60 24.39 8.85 -8.26
CA PHE A 60 25.80 8.46 -8.09
C PHE A 60 26.52 8.15 -9.41
N ASP A 61 25.81 8.21 -10.54
CA ASP A 61 26.35 8.22 -11.91
C ASP A 61 26.70 9.65 -12.36
#